data_AF-A0A3B8NH56-F1
#
_entry.id   AF-A0A3B8NH56-F1
#
_cell.length_a   1.000
_cell.length_b   1.000
_cell.length_c   1.000
_cell.angle_alpha   90.00
_cell.angle_beta   90.00
_cell.angle_gamma   90.00
#
_symmetry.space_group_name_H-M   'P 1'
#
loop_
_entity.id
_entity.type
_entity.pdbx_description
1 polymer ?
#
loop_
_entity_poly.entity_id
_entity_poly.type
_entity_poly.pdbx_seq_one_letter_code
_entity_poly.pdbx_strand_id
1 'polypeptide(L)' 'MRRKLEICCTSFEDAKIAYECGADRIELCEDLSVGGVTPCADLVRSVL' A
#
# COMPACT_ATOMS: atom_id res chain seq x y z
N MET A 1 -6.95 -16.26 -17.89
CA MET A 1 -6.33 -16.01 -16.57
C MET A 1 -6.39 -14.52 -16.27
N ARG A 2 -6.87 -14.11 -15.09
CA ARG A 2 -6.86 -12.69 -14.65
C ARG A 2 -5.52 -12.42 -13.95
N ARG A 3 -4.82 -11.35 -14.34
CA ARG A 3 -3.59 -10.91 -13.64
C ARG A 3 -3.98 -10.26 -12.31
N LYS A 4 -3.18 -10.45 -11.26
CA LYS A 4 -3.31 -9.71 -10.01
C LYS A 4 -2.58 -8.36 -10.13
N LEU A 5 -3.25 -7.28 -9.79
CA LEU A 5 -2.67 -5.94 -9.70
C LEU A 5 -2.28 -5.65 -8.24
N GLU A 6 -1.00 -5.36 -8.00
CA GLU A 6 -0.51 -4.84 -6.71
C GLU A 6 -0.16 -3.37 -6.85
N ILE A 7 -0.49 -2.58 -5.83
CA ILE A 7 -0.16 -1.15 -5.76
C ILE A 7 0.68 -0.91 -4.50
N CYS A 8 1.80 -0.21 -4.66
CA CYS A 8 2.60 0.28 -3.54
C CYS A 8 1.98 1.57 -2.99
N CYS A 9 1.77 1.61 -1.68
CA CYS A 9 1.11 2.70 -0.97
C CYS A 9 1.97 3.18 0.20
N THR A 10 1.98 4.50 0.43
CA THR A 10 2.77 5.15 1.49
C THR A 10 1.94 5.82 2.57
N SER A 11 0.61 5.72 2.46
CA SER A 11 -0.34 6.28 3.41
C SER A 11 -1.61 5.44 3.47
N PHE A 12 -2.40 5.63 4.52
CA PHE A 12 -3.75 5.06 4.63
C PHE A 12 -4.63 5.46 3.44
N GLU A 13 -4.57 6.74 3.03
CA GLU A 13 -5.40 7.25 1.93
C GLU A 13 -5.04 6.58 0.60
N ASP A 14 -3.75 6.39 0.31
CA ASP A 14 -3.29 5.68 -0.88
C ASP A 14 -3.81 4.23 -0.89
N ALA A 15 -3.65 3.53 0.24
CA ALA A 15 -4.08 2.14 0.39
C ALA A 15 -5.60 2.00 0.22
N LYS A 16 -6.36 2.94 0.80
CA LYS A 16 -7.82 2.99 0.68
C LYS A 16 -8.25 3.24 -0.76
N ILE A 17 -7.68 4.24 -1.43
CA ILE A 17 -8.00 4.56 -2.83
C ILE A 17 -7.67 3.38 -3.75
N ALA A 18 -6.49 2.77 -3.56
CA ALA A 18 -6.09 1.61 -4.36
C ALA A 18 -7.05 0.42 -4.17
N TYR A 19 -7.47 0.15 -2.93
CA TYR A 19 -8.46 -0.87 -2.63
C TYR A 19 -9.83 -0.56 -3.28
N GLU A 20 -10.35 0.66 -3.08
CA GLU A 20 -11.64 1.10 -3.63
C GLU A 20 -11.65 1.09 -5.17
N CYS A 21 -10.50 1.33 -5.80
CA CYS A 21 -10.32 1.27 -7.26
C CYS A 21 -10.04 -0.16 -7.79
N GLY A 22 -10.02 -1.17 -6.93
CA GLY A 22 -9.96 -2.58 -7.34
C GLY A 22 -8.55 -3.18 -7.44
N ALA A 23 -7.56 -2.65 -6.70
CA ALA A 23 -6.30 -3.35 -6.52
C ALA A 23 -6.51 -4.72 -5.85
N ASP A 24 -5.78 -5.74 -6.30
CA ASP A 24 -5.86 -7.09 -5.73
C ASP A 24 -4.99 -7.24 -4.48
N ARG A 25 -3.98 -6.39 -4.33
CA ARG A 25 -3.01 -6.41 -3.23
C ARG A 25 -2.43 -5.02 -3.01
N ILE A 26 -2.11 -4.72 -1.75
CA ILE A 26 -1.40 -3.51 -1.35
C ILE A 26 -0.03 -3.92 -0.82
N GLU A 27 1.02 -3.27 -1.32
CA GLU A 27 2.34 -3.24 -0.70
C GLU A 27 2.42 -1.95 0.13
N LEU A 28 2.55 -2.07 1.45
CA LEU A 28 2.64 -0.91 2.34
C LEU A 28 4.10 -0.65 2.69
N CYS A 29 4.59 0.54 2.30
CA CYS A 29 5.98 0.95 2.49
C CYS A 29 6.05 2.40 2.98
N GLU A 30 7.23 2.83 3.44
CA GLU A 30 7.58 4.25 3.65
C GLU A 30 8.79 4.62 2.78
N ASP A 31 9.09 5.91 2.68
CA ASP A 31 10.25 6.48 1.98
C ASP A 31 10.54 5.84 0.61
N LEU A 32 9.61 6.00 -0.33
CA LEU A 32 9.78 5.55 -1.72
C LEU A 32 11.00 6.18 -2.40
N SER A 33 11.50 7.31 -1.91
CA SER A 33 12.66 8.00 -2.49
C SER A 33 13.95 7.18 -2.40
N VAL A 34 14.02 6.26 -1.43
CA VAL A 34 15.13 5.32 -1.24
C VAL A 34 14.78 3.88 -1.66
N GLY A 35 13.64 3.69 -2.34
CA GLY A 35 13.19 2.39 -2.86
C GLY A 35 12.20 1.64 -1.97
N GLY A 36 11.71 2.25 -0.89
CA GLY A 36 10.75 1.63 0.03
C GLY A 36 11.42 1.00 1.25
N VAL A 37 10.96 1.39 2.44
CA VAL A 37 11.37 0.82 3.72
C VAL A 37 10.16 0.30 4.49
N THR A 38 10.42 -0.49 5.54
CA THR A 38 9.37 -0.98 6.44
C THR A 38 8.60 0.20 7.04
N PRO A 39 7.26 0.25 6.89
CA PRO A 39 6.45 1.34 7.42
C PRO A 39 6.43 1.34 8.95
N CYS A 40 6.16 2.50 9.56
CA CYS A 40 5.99 2.58 11.00
C CYS A 40 4.76 1.80 11.47
N ALA A 41 4.77 1.36 12.72
CA ALA A 41 3.70 0.52 13.27
C ALA A 41 2.32 1.21 13.26
N ASP A 42 2.28 2.53 13.36
CA ASP A 42 1.01 3.28 13.32
C ASP A 42 0.40 3.28 11.91
N LEU A 43 1.23 3.42 10.88
CA LEU A 43 0.77 3.29 9.49
C LEU A 43 0.26 1.88 9.22
N VAL A 44 0.97 0.84 9.70
CA VAL A 44 0.48 -0.56 9.59
C VAL A 44 -0.88 -0.72 10.29
N ARG A 45 -1.04 -0.23 11.52
CA ARG A 45 -2.31 -0.32 12.25
C ARG A 45 -3.46 0.41 11.58
N SER A 46 -3.17 1.49 10.84
CA SER A 46 -4.21 2.26 10.15
C SER A 46 -4.87 1.50 9.00
N VAL A 47 -4.21 0.49 8.43
CA VAL A 47 -4.70 -0.28 7.26
C VAL A 47 -5.10 -1.72 7.60
N LEU A 48 -5.09 -2.10 8.87
CA LEU A 48 -5.59 -3.39 9.38
C LEU A 48 -7.07 -3.29 9.75
#